data_AF-A0A397I0A1-F1
#
_entry.id   AF-A0A397I0A1-F1
#
_cell.length_a   1.000
_cell.length_b   1.000
_cell.length_c   1.000
_cell.angle_alpha   90.00
_cell.angle_beta   90.00
_cell.angle_gamma   90.00
#
_symmetry.space_group_name_H-M   'P 1'
#
loop_
_entity.id
_entity.type
_entity.pdbx_description
1 polymer ?
#
loop_
_entity_poly.entity_id
_entity_poly.type
_entity_poly.pdbx_seq_one_letter_code
_entity_poly.pdbx_strand_id
1 'polypeptide(L)'
;MDQNPKNTNIRSYLRSLPTQGQAEWYWAEFSKLKRSNPNTFNMCVDFWKNVLKETSRRGWLGENIICLDTSVQLEEKFQTNGYHPMSLPCVFNELYINAELLPIEEFMTLQNQSWIKWAISKLILNPIQKIIYSKISSTKWIIMDLLKEAADEVILHQEKNAIHKITDNLFTMKMLKAEFASVVFPGVVLSDDDLKVLITYLEFKQKILLKNEENNVIIKFKTKNPLDKENFEITSTDRGITAIRETCQKLHQQIHDLEFRIKEISKKINEYIVRKQKVSAKYCLRQKKNLEQVLSKRLGSLEVVEEILLKIQGAACDSEIIDIYNVGTNALRNIFESAGLTADSVEETIDRLQDVLADQKEIDNAIKSGADSLSDKTIDTDSELEKELEELLADENITKEFQKLQLEFSKIPQLSQLSENNKGEERELENEENDLENNENEENDLENNDLEENDLENNKSKERNLENNKNKEREQVPMAVF
;
A
#
# COMPACT_ATOMS: atom_id res chain seq x y z
N MET A 1 27.96 14.07 -23.54
CA MET A 1 27.69 12.88 -22.70
C MET A 1 26.48 13.24 -21.87
N ASP A 2 25.32 12.71 -22.26
CA ASP A 2 24.03 13.07 -21.69
C ASP A 2 23.88 12.39 -20.31
N GLN A 3 23.98 13.18 -19.23
CA GLN A 3 24.12 12.71 -17.83
C GLN A 3 22.80 12.27 -17.19
N ASN A 4 21.77 11.95 -17.97
CA ASN A 4 20.50 11.48 -17.41
C ASN A 4 20.59 9.97 -17.09
N PRO A 5 20.47 9.55 -15.82
CA PRO A 5 20.54 8.14 -15.45
C PRO A 5 19.45 7.29 -16.13
N LYS A 6 18.27 7.88 -16.40
CA LYS A 6 17.19 7.19 -17.13
C LYS A 6 17.58 6.84 -18.57
N ASN A 7 18.25 7.76 -19.29
CA ASN A 7 18.73 7.51 -20.65
C ASN A 7 19.82 6.42 -20.68
N THR A 8 20.66 6.37 -19.65
CA THR A 8 21.65 5.31 -19.49
C THR A 8 20.99 3.94 -19.30
N ASN A 9 19.97 3.87 -18.44
CA ASN A 9 19.20 2.65 -18.19
C ASN A 9 18.45 2.15 -19.44
N ILE A 10 17.86 3.06 -20.23
CA ILE A 10 17.22 2.70 -21.50
C ILE A 10 18.24 2.08 -22.44
N ARG A 11 19.41 2.71 -22.62
CA ARG A 11 20.47 2.19 -23.51
C ARG A 11 21.00 0.83 -23.06
N SER A 12 21.20 0.62 -21.76
CA SER A 12 21.64 -0.69 -21.24
C SER A 12 20.57 -1.76 -21.45
N TYR A 13 19.30 -1.42 -21.23
CA TYR A 13 18.19 -2.32 -21.48
C TYR A 13 18.10 -2.70 -22.96
N LEU A 14 18.13 -1.74 -23.88
CA LEU A 14 18.06 -2.01 -25.33
C LEU A 14 19.20 -2.92 -25.81
N ARG A 15 20.40 -2.77 -25.25
CA ARG A 15 21.54 -3.66 -25.54
C ARG A 15 21.37 -5.08 -24.99
N SER A 16 20.61 -5.23 -23.91
CA SER A 16 20.35 -6.54 -23.29
C SER A 16 19.26 -7.34 -24.01
N LEU A 17 18.48 -6.71 -24.88
CA LEU A 17 17.38 -7.37 -25.57
C LEU A 17 17.89 -8.45 -26.54
N PRO A 18 17.25 -9.63 -26.57
CA PRO A 18 17.61 -10.70 -27.48
C PRO A 18 17.18 -10.31 -28.90
N THR A 19 18.06 -9.65 -29.64
CA THR A 19 17.79 -9.21 -31.02
C THR A 19 18.00 -10.32 -32.06
N GLN A 20 18.41 -11.52 -31.65
CA GLN A 20 18.70 -12.67 -32.52
C GLN A 20 19.60 -12.34 -33.74
N GLY A 21 20.50 -11.37 -33.60
CA GLY A 21 21.37 -10.92 -34.69
C GLY A 21 20.68 -10.02 -35.75
N GLN A 22 19.41 -9.65 -35.55
CA GLN A 22 18.60 -8.81 -36.44
C GLN A 22 18.36 -7.41 -35.86
N ALA A 23 19.24 -6.93 -34.97
CA ALA A 23 19.07 -5.64 -34.29
C ALA A 23 18.80 -4.48 -35.25
N GLU A 24 19.46 -4.44 -36.41
CA GLU A 24 19.28 -3.38 -37.40
C GLU A 24 17.86 -3.33 -37.99
N TRP A 25 17.15 -4.46 -38.04
CA TRP A 25 15.80 -4.53 -38.64
C TRP A 25 14.76 -3.82 -37.79
N TYR A 26 14.88 -3.94 -36.46
CA TYR A 26 13.94 -3.30 -35.54
C TYR A 26 14.03 -1.76 -35.59
N TRP A 27 15.21 -1.19 -35.88
CA TRP A 27 15.38 0.26 -36.01
C TRP A 27 15.17 0.78 -37.43
N ALA A 28 15.15 -0.10 -38.44
CA ALA A 28 14.93 0.27 -39.84
C ALA A 28 13.47 0.66 -40.15
N GLU A 29 13.25 1.21 -41.34
CA GLU A 29 11.91 1.51 -41.84
C GLU A 29 11.23 0.23 -42.35
N PHE A 30 10.35 -0.36 -41.53
CA PHE A 30 9.68 -1.65 -41.80
C PHE A 30 8.19 -1.53 -42.14
N SER A 31 7.62 -0.33 -42.25
CA SER A 31 6.20 -0.12 -42.59
C SER A 31 5.74 -0.86 -43.85
N LYS A 32 6.62 -0.99 -44.85
CA LYS A 32 6.37 -1.72 -46.10
C LYS A 32 6.18 -3.23 -45.90
N LEU A 33 6.75 -3.80 -44.84
CA LEU A 33 6.61 -5.22 -44.51
C LEU A 33 5.16 -5.60 -44.21
N LYS A 34 4.31 -4.64 -43.79
CA LYS A 34 2.89 -4.91 -43.52
C LYS A 34 2.18 -5.61 -44.70
N ARG A 35 2.58 -5.32 -45.94
CA ARG A 35 2.01 -5.96 -47.15
C ARG A 35 2.84 -7.13 -47.66
N SER A 36 4.16 -7.04 -47.61
CA SER A 36 5.05 -8.04 -48.21
C SER A 36 5.36 -9.22 -47.29
N ASN A 37 5.46 -8.99 -45.99
CA ASN A 37 5.73 -10.01 -44.98
C ASN A 37 5.08 -9.63 -43.63
N PRO A 38 3.77 -9.90 -43.47
CA PRO A 38 3.01 -9.53 -42.26
C PRO A 38 3.56 -10.16 -40.98
N ASN A 39 4.14 -11.36 -41.04
CA ASN A 39 4.67 -12.05 -39.86
C ASN A 39 5.86 -11.27 -39.27
N THR A 40 6.84 -10.93 -40.10
CA THR A 40 8.00 -10.13 -39.65
C THR A 40 7.58 -8.73 -39.22
N PHE A 41 6.59 -8.13 -39.89
CA PHE A 41 6.02 -6.86 -39.47
C PHE A 41 5.44 -6.94 -38.04
N ASN A 42 4.59 -7.93 -37.76
CA ASN A 42 4.00 -8.12 -36.44
C ASN A 42 5.07 -8.37 -35.38
N MET A 43 6.09 -9.18 -35.67
CA MET A 43 7.23 -9.39 -34.76
C MET A 43 7.96 -8.08 -34.42
N CYS A 44 8.12 -7.17 -35.38
CA CYS A 44 8.74 -5.87 -35.15
C CYS A 44 7.84 -4.94 -34.31
N VAL A 45 6.52 -4.96 -34.56
CA VAL A 45 5.54 -4.22 -33.76
C VAL A 45 5.52 -4.71 -32.32
N ASP A 46 5.48 -6.03 -32.11
CA ASP A 46 5.50 -6.66 -30.79
C ASP A 46 6.79 -6.37 -30.02
N PHE A 47 7.92 -6.37 -30.71
CA PHE A 47 9.19 -5.94 -30.13
C PHE A 47 9.08 -4.52 -29.56
N TRP A 48 8.64 -3.55 -30.37
CA TRP A 48 8.53 -2.16 -29.92
C TRP A 48 7.45 -1.95 -28.87
N LYS A 49 6.33 -2.68 -28.95
CA LYS A 49 5.31 -2.71 -27.89
C LYS A 49 5.92 -3.07 -26.54
N ASN A 50 6.70 -4.15 -26.50
CA ASN A 50 7.35 -4.62 -25.28
C ASN A 50 8.40 -3.62 -24.77
N VAL A 51 9.19 -3.02 -25.67
CA VAL A 51 10.14 -1.97 -25.31
C VAL A 51 9.44 -0.75 -24.70
N LEU A 52 8.40 -0.23 -25.34
CA LEU A 52 7.62 0.91 -24.85
C LEU A 52 7.00 0.60 -23.49
N LYS A 53 6.36 -0.57 -23.35
CA LYS A 53 5.75 -1.03 -22.10
C LYS A 53 6.78 -1.11 -20.97
N GLU A 54 7.90 -1.81 -21.17
CA GLU A 54 8.87 -2.06 -20.11
C GLU A 54 9.62 -0.79 -19.69
N THR A 55 10.00 0.05 -20.65
CA THR A 55 10.68 1.32 -20.36
C THR A 55 9.75 2.34 -19.69
N SER A 56 8.45 2.33 -20.02
CA SER A 56 7.44 3.13 -19.33
C SER A 56 7.18 2.61 -17.92
N ARG A 57 6.98 1.29 -17.75
CA ARG A 57 6.79 0.63 -16.44
C ARG A 57 7.88 1.00 -15.43
N ARG A 58 9.12 1.06 -15.88
CA ARG A 58 10.29 1.41 -15.04
C ARG A 58 10.47 2.92 -14.83
N GLY A 59 9.56 3.75 -15.33
CA GLY A 59 9.60 5.21 -15.20
C GLY A 59 10.78 5.87 -15.92
N TRP A 60 11.32 5.22 -16.96
CA TRP A 60 12.47 5.76 -17.70
C TRP A 60 12.08 6.79 -18.76
N LEU A 61 10.83 6.73 -19.26
CA LEU A 61 10.35 7.61 -20.32
C LEU A 61 9.88 8.98 -19.82
N GLY A 62 9.56 9.13 -18.54
CA GLY A 62 9.09 10.38 -17.96
C GLY A 62 8.73 10.24 -16.48
N GLU A 63 7.85 11.12 -16.01
CA GLU A 63 7.22 11.02 -14.69
C GLU A 63 6.02 10.07 -14.71
N ASN A 64 5.35 9.98 -15.86
CA ASN A 64 4.19 9.13 -16.05
C ASN A 64 4.61 7.69 -16.38
N ILE A 65 3.86 6.72 -15.86
CA ILE A 65 4.12 5.28 -16.01
C ILE A 65 3.11 4.65 -16.97
N ILE A 66 1.82 4.98 -16.82
CA ILE A 66 0.73 4.47 -17.64
C ILE A 66 0.56 5.35 -18.89
N CYS A 67 0.73 6.66 -18.72
CA CYS A 67 0.65 7.64 -19.79
C CYS A 67 2.02 7.88 -20.43
N LEU A 68 2.09 7.79 -21.74
CA LEU A 68 3.28 8.03 -22.53
C LEU A 68 3.16 9.36 -23.29
N ASP A 69 4.18 10.20 -23.16
CA ASP A 69 4.25 11.50 -23.84
C ASP A 69 5.19 11.41 -25.04
N THR A 70 4.64 11.53 -26.26
CA THR A 70 5.37 11.55 -27.53
C THR A 70 5.85 12.94 -27.94
N SER A 71 5.55 14.00 -27.17
CA SER A 71 6.21 15.30 -27.36
C SER A 71 7.69 15.23 -26.98
N VAL A 72 8.04 14.27 -26.12
CA VAL A 72 9.41 13.89 -25.85
C VAL A 72 9.95 13.13 -27.05
N GLN A 73 11.15 13.47 -27.54
CA GLN A 73 11.79 12.82 -28.69
C GLN A 73 12.17 11.36 -28.36
N LEU A 74 11.18 10.47 -28.38
CA LEU A 74 11.34 9.05 -28.07
C LEU A 74 12.35 8.39 -29.02
N GLU A 75 12.40 8.84 -30.28
CA GLU A 75 13.36 8.40 -31.28
C GLU A 75 14.81 8.66 -30.84
N GLU A 76 15.07 9.72 -30.08
CA GLU A 76 16.38 10.01 -29.52
C GLU A 76 16.68 9.15 -28.29
N LYS A 77 15.69 8.94 -27.42
CA LYS A 77 15.83 8.09 -26.22
C LYS A 77 16.11 6.63 -26.58
N PHE A 78 15.47 6.13 -27.63
CA PHE A 78 15.63 4.75 -28.10
C PHE A 78 16.76 4.58 -29.11
N GLN A 79 17.57 5.61 -29.37
CA GLN A 79 18.70 5.50 -30.29
C GLN A 79 19.71 4.47 -29.79
N THR A 80 20.10 3.54 -30.67
CA THR A 80 21.11 2.51 -30.38
C THR A 80 22.15 2.48 -31.49
N ASN A 81 23.44 2.52 -31.13
CA ASN A 81 24.57 2.49 -32.08
C ASN A 81 24.46 3.49 -33.24
N GLY A 82 23.85 4.66 -33.02
CA GLY A 82 23.63 5.68 -34.05
C GLY A 82 22.33 5.53 -34.84
N TYR A 83 21.62 4.40 -34.75
CA TYR A 83 20.34 4.16 -35.42
C TYR A 83 19.18 4.71 -34.60
N HIS A 84 18.29 5.46 -35.26
CA HIS A 84 17.01 5.90 -34.73
C HIS A 84 15.90 4.95 -35.17
N PRO A 85 14.89 4.71 -34.34
CA PRO A 85 13.81 3.79 -34.67
C PRO A 85 12.81 4.44 -35.64
N MET A 86 13.08 4.29 -36.94
CA MET A 86 12.38 5.03 -38.01
C MET A 86 10.88 4.70 -38.09
N SER A 87 10.51 3.47 -37.73
CA SER A 87 9.14 2.99 -37.82
C SER A 87 8.30 3.14 -36.54
N LEU A 88 8.75 3.88 -35.52
CA LEU A 88 7.91 4.18 -34.35
C LEU A 88 6.54 4.75 -34.72
N PRO A 89 6.40 5.73 -35.63
CA PRO A 89 5.08 6.22 -36.03
C PRO A 89 4.16 5.12 -36.57
N CYS A 90 4.72 4.15 -37.31
CA CYS A 90 3.98 2.99 -37.79
C CYS A 90 3.54 2.09 -36.64
N VAL A 91 4.44 1.83 -35.67
CA VAL A 91 4.12 1.04 -34.46
C VAL A 91 2.97 1.69 -33.68
N PHE A 92 3.03 2.99 -33.40
CA PHE A 92 1.96 3.71 -32.69
C PHE A 92 0.61 3.57 -33.40
N ASN A 93 0.61 3.68 -34.73
CA ASN A 93 -0.60 3.51 -35.52
C ASN A 93 -1.16 2.08 -35.41
N GLU A 94 -0.32 1.04 -35.45
CA GLU A 94 -0.78 -0.34 -35.28
C GLU A 94 -1.32 -0.59 -33.86
N LEU A 95 -0.60 -0.13 -32.83
CA LEU A 95 -1.05 -0.27 -31.44
C LEU A 95 -2.37 0.48 -31.19
N TYR A 96 -2.58 1.62 -31.86
CA TYR A 96 -3.87 2.32 -31.84
C TYR A 96 -4.99 1.52 -32.52
N ILE A 97 -4.73 0.98 -33.72
CA ILE A 97 -5.70 0.16 -34.45
C ILE A 97 -6.12 -1.07 -33.62
N ASN A 98 -5.17 -1.67 -32.90
CA ASN A 98 -5.39 -2.82 -32.04
C ASN A 98 -5.94 -2.46 -30.64
N ALA A 99 -6.21 -1.19 -30.36
CA ALA A 99 -6.67 -0.68 -29.06
C ALA A 99 -5.73 -0.99 -27.88
N GLU A 100 -4.42 -1.04 -28.15
CA GLU A 100 -3.35 -1.23 -27.16
C GLU A 100 -2.73 0.10 -26.71
N LEU A 101 -2.76 1.12 -27.57
CA LEU A 101 -2.46 2.51 -27.24
C LEU A 101 -3.68 3.39 -27.51
N LEU A 102 -4.04 4.26 -26.57
CA LEU A 102 -5.16 5.20 -26.75
C LEU A 102 -4.75 6.65 -26.46
N PRO A 103 -5.14 7.62 -27.30
CA PRO A 103 -5.00 9.02 -26.97
C PRO A 103 -5.73 9.38 -25.67
N ILE A 104 -5.09 10.16 -24.80
CA ILE A 104 -5.73 10.61 -23.55
C ILE A 104 -6.98 11.43 -23.85
N GLU A 105 -6.95 12.30 -24.87
CA GLU A 105 -8.11 13.13 -25.22
C GLU A 105 -9.33 12.30 -25.63
N GLU A 106 -9.09 11.24 -26.44
CA GLU A 106 -10.14 10.29 -26.82
C GLU A 106 -10.65 9.54 -25.57
N PHE A 107 -9.75 9.07 -24.70
CA PHE A 107 -10.13 8.34 -23.50
C PHE A 107 -10.99 9.17 -22.54
N MET A 108 -10.61 10.42 -22.28
CA MET A 108 -11.32 11.30 -21.34
C MET A 108 -12.67 11.80 -21.88
N THR A 109 -12.80 12.01 -23.20
CA THR A 109 -14.07 12.45 -23.81
C THR A 109 -15.14 11.36 -23.85
N LEU A 110 -14.72 10.09 -23.78
CA LEU A 110 -15.60 8.92 -23.78
C LEU A 110 -16.28 8.65 -22.42
N GLN A 111 -16.02 9.43 -21.36
CA GLN A 111 -16.69 9.27 -20.07
C GLN A 111 -18.23 9.36 -20.16
N ASN A 112 -18.77 10.00 -21.21
CA ASN A 112 -20.21 10.16 -21.45
C ASN A 112 -20.84 9.11 -22.39
N GLN A 113 -20.05 8.27 -23.07
CA GLN A 113 -20.55 7.19 -23.92
C GLN A 113 -19.78 5.91 -23.63
N SER A 114 -20.46 4.86 -23.16
CA SER A 114 -19.84 3.58 -22.82
C SER A 114 -18.78 3.17 -23.84
N TRP A 115 -17.50 3.24 -23.49
CA TRP A 115 -16.34 2.70 -24.22
C TRP A 115 -16.58 1.26 -24.77
N ILE A 116 -17.53 0.46 -24.22
CA ILE A 116 -17.98 -0.82 -24.79
C ILE A 116 -18.54 -0.58 -26.20
N LYS A 117 -19.36 0.45 -26.42
CA LYS A 117 -19.84 0.82 -27.76
C LYS A 117 -18.70 1.25 -28.68
N TRP A 118 -17.63 1.84 -28.16
CA TRP A 118 -16.43 2.20 -28.95
C TRP A 118 -15.57 0.97 -29.29
N ALA A 119 -15.23 0.13 -28.31
CA ALA A 119 -14.46 -1.10 -28.49
C ALA A 119 -15.21 -2.10 -29.40
N ILE A 120 -16.53 -2.25 -29.19
CA ILE A 120 -17.42 -3.05 -30.04
C ILE A 120 -17.60 -2.42 -31.43
N SER A 121 -17.74 -1.10 -31.57
CA SER A 121 -17.88 -0.47 -32.90
C SER A 121 -16.59 -0.51 -33.73
N LYS A 122 -15.41 -0.58 -33.11
CA LYS A 122 -14.14 -0.79 -33.82
C LYS A 122 -13.90 -2.27 -34.16
N LEU A 123 -14.25 -3.21 -33.27
CA LEU A 123 -14.07 -4.66 -33.51
C LEU A 123 -15.12 -5.26 -34.44
N ILE A 124 -16.37 -4.78 -34.42
CA ILE A 124 -17.49 -5.42 -35.14
C ILE A 124 -17.85 -4.69 -36.45
N LEU A 125 -17.53 -3.40 -36.59
CA LEU A 125 -18.16 -2.57 -37.64
C LEU A 125 -17.28 -2.08 -38.78
N ASN A 126 -15.96 -2.28 -38.83
CA ASN A 126 -15.19 -2.10 -40.09
C ASN A 126 -13.69 -2.45 -39.98
N PRO A 127 -13.23 -3.62 -40.46
CA PRO A 127 -11.81 -3.83 -40.69
C PRO A 127 -11.27 -3.13 -41.95
N ILE A 128 -12.10 -2.49 -42.81
CA ILE A 128 -11.64 -2.06 -44.16
C ILE A 128 -12.00 -0.61 -44.59
N GLN A 129 -12.94 0.14 -43.99
CA GLN A 129 -13.48 1.30 -44.74
C GLN A 129 -12.99 2.74 -44.47
N LYS A 130 -12.30 3.11 -43.39
CA LYS A 130 -11.90 4.55 -43.21
C LYS A 130 -10.69 4.75 -42.29
N ILE A 131 -9.48 4.51 -42.80
CA ILE A 131 -8.28 5.23 -42.33
C ILE A 131 -7.64 5.89 -43.55
N ILE A 132 -8.27 6.97 -43.98
CA ILE A 132 -7.55 8.07 -44.63
C ILE A 132 -6.59 8.62 -43.58
N TYR A 133 -5.38 8.97 -43.99
CA TYR A 133 -4.25 9.52 -43.25
C TYR A 133 -4.56 10.78 -42.39
N SER A 134 -5.54 10.74 -41.48
CA SER A 134 -5.56 11.66 -40.35
C SER A 134 -4.41 11.23 -39.45
N LYS A 135 -3.27 11.88 -39.66
CA LYS A 135 -2.12 11.84 -38.76
C LYS A 135 -2.65 11.96 -37.33
N ILE A 136 -2.54 10.89 -36.55
CA ILE A 136 -2.97 10.91 -35.16
C ILE A 136 -2.07 11.95 -34.49
N SER A 137 -2.63 13.11 -34.17
CA SER A 137 -1.86 14.28 -33.73
C SER A 137 -1.74 14.36 -32.21
N SER A 138 -2.17 13.32 -31.50
CA SER A 138 -2.12 13.25 -30.05
C SER A 138 -0.69 13.10 -29.57
N THR A 139 -0.36 13.90 -28.56
CA THR A 139 0.97 13.91 -27.92
C THR A 139 1.00 13.02 -26.68
N LYS A 140 -0.16 12.72 -26.08
CA LYS A 140 -0.26 11.86 -24.92
C LYS A 140 -1.08 10.61 -25.19
N TRP A 141 -0.51 9.47 -24.83
CA TRP A 141 -1.03 8.14 -25.10
C TRP A 141 -1.13 7.34 -23.82
N ILE A 142 -2.05 6.38 -23.77
CA ILE A 142 -2.27 5.47 -22.64
C ILE A 142 -1.82 4.10 -23.06
N ILE A 143 -0.93 3.49 -22.29
CA ILE A 143 -0.52 2.09 -22.48
C ILE A 143 -1.56 1.19 -21.81
N MET A 144 -2.45 0.61 -22.60
CA MET A 144 -3.62 -0.11 -22.09
C MET A 144 -3.26 -1.33 -21.24
N ASP A 145 -2.14 -2.00 -21.55
CA ASP A 145 -1.67 -3.15 -20.77
C ASP A 145 -1.25 -2.73 -19.36
N LEU A 146 -0.53 -1.60 -19.22
CA LEU A 146 -0.13 -1.07 -17.92
C LEU A 146 -1.34 -0.56 -17.14
N LEU A 147 -2.31 0.06 -17.82
CA LEU A 147 -3.56 0.51 -17.20
C LEU A 147 -4.37 -0.66 -16.64
N LYS A 148 -4.52 -1.75 -17.40
CA LYS A 148 -5.25 -2.96 -16.96
C LYS A 148 -4.57 -3.60 -15.75
N GLU A 149 -3.26 -3.80 -15.85
CA GLU A 149 -2.47 -4.37 -14.75
C GLU A 149 -2.55 -3.49 -13.51
N ALA A 150 -2.46 -2.16 -13.67
CA ALA A 150 -2.62 -1.23 -12.58
C ALA A 150 -3.99 -1.32 -11.91
N ALA A 151 -5.05 -1.45 -12.71
CA ALA A 151 -6.41 -1.59 -12.21
C ALA A 151 -6.60 -2.90 -11.44
N ASP A 152 -6.05 -4.00 -11.95
CA ASP A 152 -6.13 -5.31 -11.30
C ASP A 152 -5.36 -5.31 -9.97
N GLU A 153 -4.16 -4.74 -9.92
CA GLU A 153 -3.37 -4.59 -8.69
C GLU A 153 -4.06 -3.71 -7.65
N VAL A 154 -4.67 -2.58 -8.04
CA VAL A 154 -5.43 -1.73 -7.10
C VAL A 154 -6.61 -2.49 -6.50
N ILE A 155 -7.34 -3.25 -7.31
CA ILE A 155 -8.48 -4.05 -6.82
C ILE A 155 -8.00 -5.16 -5.88
N LEU A 156 -6.93 -5.87 -6.24
CA LEU A 156 -6.35 -6.93 -5.40
C LEU A 156 -5.84 -6.39 -4.06
N HIS A 157 -5.13 -5.25 -4.08
CA HIS A 157 -4.66 -4.58 -2.88
C HIS A 157 -5.82 -4.15 -1.99
N GLN A 158 -6.85 -3.53 -2.56
CA GLN A 158 -8.04 -3.12 -1.82
C GLN A 158 -8.76 -4.33 -1.21
N GLU A 159 -8.95 -5.41 -1.96
CA GLU A 159 -9.61 -6.63 -1.46
C GLU A 159 -8.84 -7.30 -0.32
N LYS A 160 -7.51 -7.21 -0.32
CA LYS A 160 -6.66 -7.78 0.73
C LYS A 160 -6.63 -6.92 2.00
N ASN A 161 -6.65 -5.61 1.86
CA ASN A 161 -6.36 -4.68 2.96
C ASN A 161 -7.61 -3.98 3.54
N ALA A 162 -8.75 -3.99 2.83
CA ALA A 162 -9.99 -3.41 3.34
C ALA A 162 -10.63 -4.33 4.39
N ILE A 163 -10.39 -4.02 5.66
CA ILE A 163 -10.95 -4.75 6.80
C ILE A 163 -12.39 -4.28 7.03
N HIS A 164 -12.59 -2.96 7.09
CA HIS A 164 -13.87 -2.33 7.34
C HIS A 164 -14.39 -1.66 6.08
N LYS A 165 -15.12 -2.41 5.25
CA LYS A 165 -15.62 -1.98 3.93
C LYS A 165 -16.32 -0.61 3.94
N ILE A 166 -17.06 -0.27 5.00
CA ILE A 166 -17.78 1.00 5.09
C ILE A 166 -16.85 2.22 5.16
N THR A 167 -15.69 2.09 5.80
CA THR A 167 -14.69 3.17 5.88
C THR A 167 -13.65 3.03 4.79
N ASP A 168 -13.14 1.82 4.59
CA ASP A 168 -11.91 1.55 3.84
C ASP A 168 -12.12 1.62 2.34
N ASN A 169 -13.36 1.50 1.86
CA ASN A 169 -13.69 1.67 0.43
C ASN A 169 -13.90 3.13 0.02
N LEU A 170 -13.79 4.08 0.95
CA LEU A 170 -13.99 5.51 0.68
C LEU A 170 -12.66 6.24 0.62
N PHE A 171 -12.44 6.93 -0.50
CA PHE A 171 -11.19 7.64 -0.77
C PHE A 171 -11.44 9.03 -1.34
N THR A 172 -10.49 9.91 -1.06
CA THR A 172 -10.24 11.10 -1.87
C THR A 172 -9.07 10.84 -2.82
N MET A 173 -8.88 11.71 -3.82
CA MET A 173 -7.71 11.66 -4.69
C MET A 173 -6.39 11.63 -3.91
N LYS A 174 -6.29 12.38 -2.81
CA LYS A 174 -5.09 12.44 -1.96
C LYS A 174 -4.85 11.13 -1.24
N MET A 175 -5.91 10.54 -0.66
CA MET A 175 -5.83 9.25 0.02
C MET A 175 -5.45 8.14 -0.96
N LEU A 176 -6.09 8.12 -2.13
CA LEU A 176 -5.81 7.13 -3.18
C LEU A 176 -4.35 7.24 -3.66
N LYS A 177 -3.84 8.46 -3.85
CA LYS A 177 -2.43 8.67 -4.19
C LYS A 177 -1.49 8.14 -3.10
N ALA A 178 -1.77 8.45 -1.84
CA ALA A 178 -0.94 8.00 -0.71
C ALA A 178 -0.91 6.46 -0.60
N GLU A 179 -2.04 5.80 -0.85
CA GLU A 179 -2.16 4.35 -0.69
C GLU A 179 -1.68 3.57 -1.91
N PHE A 180 -2.07 3.97 -3.12
CA PHE A 180 -1.87 3.13 -4.31
C PHE A 180 -0.71 3.58 -5.19
N ALA A 181 -0.29 4.85 -5.16
CA ALA A 181 0.63 5.35 -6.18
C ALA A 181 1.98 4.61 -6.21
N SER A 182 2.45 4.10 -5.07
CA SER A 182 3.72 3.35 -4.96
C SER A 182 3.56 1.82 -4.96
N VAL A 183 2.32 1.32 -4.83
CA VAL A 183 2.03 -0.11 -4.70
C VAL A 183 1.91 -0.78 -6.07
N VAL A 184 1.32 -0.08 -7.04
CA VAL A 184 0.96 -0.66 -8.34
C VAL A 184 2.16 -1.22 -9.12
N PHE A 185 3.29 -0.51 -9.10
CA PHE A 185 4.49 -0.92 -9.82
C PHE A 185 5.72 -0.82 -8.92
N PRO A 186 6.54 -1.89 -8.79
CA PRO A 186 7.71 -1.86 -7.94
C PRO A 186 8.73 -0.77 -8.34
N GLY A 187 9.15 0.04 -7.38
CA GLY A 187 10.23 1.02 -7.56
C GLY A 187 9.85 2.29 -8.32
N VAL A 188 8.57 2.51 -8.61
CA VAL A 188 8.06 3.75 -9.24
C VAL A 188 6.81 4.25 -8.52
N VAL A 189 6.48 5.53 -8.72
CA VAL A 189 5.29 6.17 -8.15
C VAL A 189 4.45 6.73 -9.28
N LEU A 190 3.15 6.41 -9.30
CA LEU A 190 2.20 6.92 -10.29
C LEU A 190 2.02 8.44 -10.15
N SER A 191 1.99 9.11 -11.30
CA SER A 191 1.70 10.54 -11.41
C SER A 191 0.20 10.84 -11.19
N ASP A 192 -0.14 12.12 -11.01
CA ASP A 192 -1.55 12.54 -10.93
C ASP A 192 -2.32 12.28 -12.23
N ASP A 193 -1.64 12.35 -13.39
CA ASP A 193 -2.24 12.04 -14.68
C ASP A 193 -2.51 10.53 -14.82
N ASP A 194 -1.58 9.68 -14.37
CA ASP A 194 -1.78 8.22 -14.35
C ASP A 194 -2.94 7.82 -13.44
N LEU A 195 -3.02 8.42 -12.24
CA LEU A 195 -4.09 8.14 -11.29
C LEU A 195 -5.46 8.55 -11.83
N LYS A 196 -5.57 9.70 -12.51
CA LYS A 196 -6.82 10.12 -13.15
C LYS A 196 -7.28 9.11 -14.20
N VAL A 197 -6.37 8.68 -15.09
CA VAL A 197 -6.68 7.68 -16.12
C VAL A 197 -7.09 6.35 -15.49
N LEU A 198 -6.38 5.91 -14.46
CA LEU A 198 -6.67 4.70 -13.70
C LEU A 198 -8.06 4.72 -13.07
N ILE A 199 -8.40 5.84 -12.41
CA ILE A 199 -9.69 6.03 -11.78
C ILE A 199 -10.82 6.05 -12.81
N THR A 200 -10.67 6.78 -13.92
CA THR A 200 -11.64 6.77 -15.01
C THR A 200 -11.84 5.36 -15.58
N TYR A 201 -10.77 4.55 -15.68
CA TYR A 201 -10.87 3.16 -16.12
C TYR A 201 -11.64 2.28 -15.12
N LEU A 202 -11.38 2.43 -13.82
CA LEU A 202 -12.07 1.70 -12.76
C LEU A 202 -13.56 2.08 -12.64
N GLU A 203 -13.87 3.39 -12.77
CA GLU A 203 -15.25 3.89 -12.80
C GLU A 203 -15.98 3.27 -13.98
N PHE A 204 -15.32 3.31 -15.14
CA PHE A 204 -15.85 2.69 -16.32
C PHE A 204 -16.17 1.20 -16.06
N LYS A 205 -15.24 0.42 -15.51
CA LYS A 205 -15.44 -1.01 -15.18
C LYS A 205 -16.50 -1.27 -14.09
N GLN A 206 -17.17 -0.23 -13.59
CA GLN A 206 -18.15 -0.27 -12.50
C GLN A 206 -17.56 -0.89 -11.24
N LYS A 207 -16.25 -0.71 -11.04
CA LYS A 207 -15.52 -1.15 -9.85
C LYS A 207 -15.51 -0.07 -8.78
N ILE A 208 -15.65 1.19 -9.18
CA ILE A 208 -15.76 2.34 -8.29
C ILE A 208 -16.89 3.28 -8.74
N LEU A 209 -17.32 4.17 -7.84
CA LEU A 209 -18.11 5.36 -8.16
C LEU A 209 -17.29 6.61 -7.90
N LEU A 210 -17.53 7.62 -8.74
CA LEU A 210 -17.00 8.96 -8.55
C LEU A 210 -18.13 9.94 -8.30
N LYS A 211 -17.90 10.85 -7.35
CA LYS A 211 -18.74 12.02 -7.15
C LYS A 211 -17.86 13.24 -6.95
N ASN A 212 -18.00 14.18 -7.87
CA ASN A 212 -17.35 15.48 -7.76
C ASN A 212 -18.17 16.33 -6.78
N GLU A 213 -17.58 16.65 -5.64
CA GLU A 213 -18.09 17.64 -4.69
C GLU A 213 -17.34 18.97 -4.90
N GLU A 214 -17.81 20.07 -4.30
CA GLU A 214 -17.29 21.43 -4.55
C GLU A 214 -15.77 21.56 -4.38
N ASN A 215 -15.19 20.82 -3.43
CA ASN A 215 -13.77 20.93 -3.08
C ASN A 215 -12.95 19.65 -3.29
N ASN A 216 -13.58 18.47 -3.42
CA ASN A 216 -12.90 17.18 -3.50
C ASN A 216 -13.70 16.18 -4.35
N VAL A 217 -13.01 15.17 -4.88
CA VAL A 217 -13.64 14.00 -5.52
C VAL A 217 -13.71 12.87 -4.52
N ILE A 218 -14.91 12.35 -4.30
CA ILE A 218 -15.15 11.16 -3.47
C ILE A 218 -15.17 9.94 -4.39
N ILE A 219 -14.41 8.93 -3.99
CA ILE A 219 -14.21 7.68 -4.71
C ILE A 219 -14.67 6.54 -3.79
N LYS A 220 -15.65 5.76 -4.25
CA LYS A 220 -16.19 4.62 -3.49
C LYS A 220 -15.92 3.32 -4.23
N PHE A 221 -15.19 2.39 -3.62
CA PHE A 221 -14.98 1.05 -4.17
C PHE A 221 -16.20 0.15 -3.98
N LYS A 222 -16.49 -0.67 -4.98
CA LYS A 222 -17.61 -1.61 -4.95
C LYS A 222 -17.26 -2.83 -4.12
N THR A 223 -18.12 -3.15 -3.16
CA THR A 223 -18.05 -4.39 -2.39
C THR A 223 -18.65 -5.54 -3.20
N LYS A 224 -18.05 -6.73 -3.12
CA LYS A 224 -18.59 -7.97 -3.71
C LYS A 224 -19.77 -8.58 -2.91
N ASN A 225 -20.42 -7.83 -2.01
CA ASN A 225 -21.42 -8.42 -1.12
C ASN A 225 -22.70 -8.74 -1.91
N PRO A 226 -23.18 -10.00 -1.90
CA PRO A 226 -24.37 -10.41 -2.64
C PRO A 226 -25.69 -9.87 -2.06
N LEU A 227 -25.66 -9.30 -0.85
CA LEU A 227 -26.79 -8.68 -0.16
C LEU A 227 -26.97 -7.20 -0.53
N ASP A 228 -25.96 -6.55 -1.11
CA ASP A 228 -26.01 -5.16 -1.58
C ASP A 228 -26.76 -5.09 -2.93
N LYS A 229 -28.07 -5.38 -2.89
CA LYS A 229 -29.00 -5.10 -4.00
C LYS A 229 -29.46 -3.64 -4.02
N GLU A 230 -29.09 -2.84 -3.03
CA GLU A 230 -29.41 -1.43 -2.99
C GLU A 230 -28.46 -0.61 -3.87
N ASN A 231 -28.98 0.46 -4.45
CA ASN A 231 -28.32 1.31 -5.41
C ASN A 231 -26.89 1.66 -4.95
N PHE A 232 -25.90 1.22 -5.72
CA PHE A 232 -24.50 1.58 -5.55
C PHE A 232 -24.38 3.09 -5.82
N GLU A 233 -24.59 3.87 -4.77
CA GLU A 233 -24.59 5.33 -4.74
C GLU A 233 -23.74 5.85 -3.58
N ILE A 234 -23.26 7.08 -3.73
CA ILE A 234 -22.53 7.80 -2.68
C ILE A 234 -23.53 8.57 -1.82
N THR A 235 -23.67 8.15 -0.57
CA THR A 235 -24.65 8.65 0.41
C THR A 235 -24.13 9.85 1.21
N SER A 236 -24.99 10.46 2.04
CA SER A 236 -24.56 11.46 3.01
C SER A 236 -23.65 10.89 4.11
N THR A 237 -23.85 9.62 4.48
CA THR A 237 -23.00 8.92 5.46
C THR A 237 -21.59 8.74 4.91
N ASP A 238 -21.43 8.37 3.64
CA ASP A 238 -20.13 8.25 2.97
C ASP A 238 -19.34 9.56 3.00
N ARG A 239 -20.03 10.70 2.78
CA ARG A 239 -19.42 12.04 2.85
C ARG A 239 -18.93 12.36 4.25
N GLY A 240 -19.75 12.06 5.26
CA GLY A 240 -19.39 12.24 6.67
C GLY A 240 -18.14 11.43 7.04
N ILE A 241 -18.12 10.14 6.70
CA ILE A 241 -16.98 9.25 6.93
C ILE A 241 -15.72 9.78 6.24
N THR A 242 -15.83 10.19 4.97
CA THR A 242 -14.70 10.76 4.21
C THR A 242 -14.15 12.01 4.90
N ALA A 243 -15.01 12.93 5.36
CA ALA A 243 -14.61 14.13 6.07
C ALA A 243 -13.92 13.83 7.42
N ILE A 244 -14.41 12.82 8.15
CA ILE A 244 -13.79 12.35 9.40
C ILE A 244 -12.40 11.79 9.11
N ARG A 245 -12.25 10.94 8.08
CA ARG A 245 -10.94 10.40 7.66
C ARG A 245 -9.96 11.50 7.23
N GLU A 246 -10.43 12.50 6.47
CA GLU A 246 -9.60 13.65 6.10
C GLU A 246 -9.14 14.45 7.34
N THR A 247 -10.02 14.59 8.33
CA THR A 247 -9.70 15.29 9.58
C THR A 247 -8.66 14.52 10.38
N CYS A 248 -8.80 13.20 10.48
CA CYS A 248 -7.80 12.31 11.08
C CYS A 248 -6.42 12.49 10.43
N GLN A 249 -6.34 12.44 9.09
CA GLN A 249 -5.08 12.66 8.38
C GLN A 249 -4.46 14.05 8.63
N LYS A 250 -5.28 15.10 8.66
CA LYS A 250 -4.82 16.46 8.99
C LYS A 250 -4.28 16.55 10.41
N LEU A 251 -4.94 15.88 11.36
CA LEU A 251 -4.48 15.82 12.75
C LEU A 251 -3.14 15.10 12.88
N HIS A 252 -2.97 13.93 12.24
CA HIS A 252 -1.67 13.25 12.18
C HIS A 252 -0.56 14.14 11.63
N GLN A 253 -0.82 14.85 10.53
CA GLN A 253 0.17 15.77 9.96
C GLN A 253 0.52 16.91 10.94
N GLN A 254 -0.49 17.52 11.57
CA GLN A 254 -0.26 18.57 12.57
C GLN A 254 0.52 18.08 13.78
N ILE A 255 0.23 16.87 14.26
CA ILE A 255 0.95 16.21 15.37
C ILE A 255 2.41 16.02 14.99
N HIS A 256 2.68 15.44 13.82
CA HIS A 256 4.05 15.26 13.31
C HIS A 256 4.82 16.58 13.22
N ASP A 257 4.20 17.64 12.68
CA ASP A 257 4.84 18.95 12.54
C ASP A 257 5.12 19.60 13.91
N LEU A 258 4.20 19.44 14.88
CA LEU A 258 4.39 19.91 16.25
C LEU A 258 5.53 19.16 16.96
N GLU A 259 5.57 17.84 16.85
CA GLU A 259 6.63 17.01 17.43
C GLU A 259 8.01 17.38 16.85
N PHE A 260 8.09 17.54 15.53
CA PHE A 260 9.31 18.00 14.88
C PHE A 260 9.75 19.36 15.43
N ARG A 261 8.82 20.30 15.57
CA ARG A 261 9.12 21.64 16.08
C ARG A 261 9.56 21.63 17.56
N ILE A 262 8.96 20.77 18.38
CA ILE A 262 9.35 20.56 19.78
C ILE A 262 10.78 20.02 19.85
N LYS A 263 11.15 19.06 18.97
CA LYS A 263 12.53 18.54 18.87
C LYS A 263 13.53 19.65 18.51
N GLU A 264 13.19 20.51 17.55
CA GLU A 264 14.06 21.64 17.17
C GLU A 264 14.27 22.64 18.32
N ILE A 265 13.22 22.98 19.06
CA ILE A 265 13.33 23.91 20.20
C ILE A 265 14.12 23.27 21.34
N SER A 266 13.92 21.98 21.59
CA SER A 266 14.68 21.22 22.59
C SER A 266 16.19 21.25 22.30
N LYS A 267 16.58 21.12 21.02
CA LYS A 267 17.99 21.30 20.62
C LYS A 267 18.50 22.72 20.91
N LYS A 268 17.72 23.76 20.61
CA LYS A 268 18.10 25.16 20.91
C LYS A 268 18.22 25.42 22.41
N ILE A 269 17.34 24.83 23.22
CA ILE A 269 17.41 24.92 24.68
C ILE A 269 18.77 24.39 25.16
N ASN A 270 19.17 23.19 24.70
CA ASN A 270 20.47 22.62 25.02
C ASN A 270 21.63 23.51 24.58
N GLU A 271 21.58 24.09 23.37
CA GLU A 271 22.58 25.04 22.90
C GLU A 271 22.69 26.30 23.79
N TYR A 272 21.56 26.85 24.27
CA TYR A 272 21.55 27.99 25.17
C TYR A 272 22.02 27.65 26.59
N ILE A 273 21.71 26.45 27.08
CA ILE A 273 22.19 25.92 28.36
C ILE A 273 23.72 25.81 28.35
N VAL A 274 24.30 25.18 27.30
CA VAL A 274 25.76 25.06 27.12
C VAL A 274 26.43 26.44 27.06
N ARG A 275 25.80 27.40 26.39
CA ARG A 275 26.27 28.79 26.29
C ARG A 275 26.00 29.63 27.56
N LYS A 276 25.40 29.04 28.60
CA LYS A 276 25.00 29.69 29.87
C LYS A 276 24.05 30.87 29.70
N GLN A 277 23.27 30.90 28.61
CA GLN A 277 22.31 31.95 28.29
C GLN A 277 20.94 31.63 28.90
N LYS A 278 20.83 31.78 30.23
CA LYS A 278 19.65 31.37 31.01
C LYS A 278 18.33 32.03 30.56
N VAL A 279 18.36 33.33 30.23
CA VAL A 279 17.15 34.07 29.81
C VAL A 279 16.60 33.52 28.48
N SER A 280 17.48 33.27 27.52
CA SER A 280 17.12 32.68 26.22
C SER A 280 16.66 31.23 26.36
N ALA A 281 17.30 30.45 27.23
CA ALA A 281 16.85 29.09 27.55
C ALA A 281 15.45 29.08 28.18
N LYS A 282 15.18 29.94 29.17
CA LYS A 282 13.86 30.08 29.81
C LYS A 282 12.78 30.48 28.79
N TYR A 283 13.09 31.40 27.88
CA TYR A 283 12.16 31.76 26.80
C TYR A 283 11.84 30.57 25.88
N CYS A 284 12.85 29.82 25.44
CA CYS A 284 12.65 28.64 24.60
C CYS A 284 11.91 27.51 25.34
N LEU A 285 12.14 27.32 26.65
CA LEU A 285 11.38 26.38 27.49
C LEU A 285 9.89 26.74 27.53
N ARG A 286 9.56 28.01 27.74
CA ARG A 286 8.16 28.48 27.68
C ARG A 286 7.53 28.21 26.31
N GLN A 287 8.27 28.42 25.23
CA GLN A 287 7.80 28.12 23.88
C GLN A 287 7.56 26.61 23.67
N LYS A 288 8.48 25.76 24.15
CA LYS A 288 8.36 24.30 24.13
C LYS A 288 7.09 23.85 24.88
N LYS A 289 6.89 24.30 26.12
CA LYS A 289 5.73 23.95 26.94
C LYS A 289 4.40 24.35 26.29
N ASN A 290 4.34 25.53 25.66
CA ASN A 290 3.15 25.93 24.91
C ASN A 290 2.86 25.01 23.72
N LEU A 291 3.88 24.57 22.98
CA LEU A 291 3.71 23.62 21.87
C LEU A 291 3.30 22.24 22.38
N GLU A 292 3.85 21.77 23.50
CA GLU A 292 3.46 20.51 24.14
C GLU A 292 1.99 20.53 24.60
N GLN A 293 1.50 21.65 25.12
CA GLN A 293 0.08 21.81 25.44
C GLN A 293 -0.80 21.73 24.18
N VAL A 294 -0.39 22.34 23.08
CA VAL A 294 -1.12 22.25 21.81
C VAL A 294 -1.07 20.81 21.27
N LEU A 295 0.08 20.14 21.36
CA LEU A 295 0.25 18.75 20.97
C LEU A 295 -0.69 17.83 21.77
N SER A 296 -0.74 17.97 23.09
CA SER A 296 -1.65 17.22 23.97
C SER A 296 -3.12 17.42 23.57
N LYS A 297 -3.54 18.66 23.29
CA LYS A 297 -4.89 18.95 22.80
C LYS A 297 -5.18 18.32 21.43
N ARG A 298 -4.19 18.26 20.54
CA ARG A 298 -4.32 17.64 19.22
C ARG A 298 -4.37 16.11 19.30
N LEU A 299 -3.58 15.49 20.17
CA LEU A 299 -3.65 14.05 20.46
C LEU A 299 -5.04 13.67 21.00
N GLY A 300 -5.56 14.41 21.99
CA GLY A 300 -6.92 14.15 22.49
C GLY A 300 -8.01 14.36 21.42
N SER A 301 -7.82 15.31 20.50
CA SER A 301 -8.75 15.48 19.36
C SER A 301 -8.67 14.31 18.37
N LEU A 302 -7.47 13.75 18.16
CA LEU A 302 -7.25 12.59 17.30
C LEU A 302 -7.92 11.35 17.90
N GLU A 303 -7.72 11.09 19.19
CA GLU A 303 -8.35 9.97 19.92
C GLU A 303 -9.88 9.99 19.74
N VAL A 304 -10.52 11.16 19.92
CA VAL A 304 -11.97 11.30 19.73
C VAL A 304 -12.39 11.00 18.29
N VAL A 305 -11.63 11.46 17.30
CA VAL A 305 -11.94 11.23 15.87
C VAL A 305 -11.78 9.75 15.50
N GLU A 306 -10.74 9.09 16.00
CA GLU A 306 -10.51 7.65 15.81
C GLU A 306 -11.59 6.82 16.52
N GLU A 307 -11.99 7.20 17.73
CA GLU A 307 -13.08 6.56 18.46
C GLU A 307 -14.41 6.65 17.69
N ILE A 308 -14.70 7.79 17.05
CA ILE A 308 -15.89 7.93 16.20
C ILE A 308 -15.81 6.97 15.01
N LEU A 309 -14.64 6.83 14.35
CA LEU A 309 -14.47 5.88 13.25
C LEU A 309 -14.70 4.44 13.72
N LEU A 310 -14.14 4.04 14.85
CA LEU A 310 -14.34 2.72 15.44
C LEU A 310 -15.82 2.45 15.76
N LYS A 311 -16.54 3.44 16.32
CA LYS A 311 -17.99 3.33 16.58
C LYS A 311 -18.80 3.19 15.31
N ILE A 312 -18.44 3.89 14.23
CA ILE A 312 -19.10 3.75 12.92
C ILE A 312 -18.86 2.35 12.36
N GLN A 313 -17.63 1.85 12.44
CA GLN A 313 -17.27 0.50 11.97
C GLN A 313 -18.00 -0.59 12.78
N GLY A 314 -18.07 -0.44 14.11
CA GLY A 314 -18.83 -1.32 15.00
C GLY A 314 -20.31 -1.34 14.62
N ALA A 315 -20.95 -0.17 14.54
CA ALA A 315 -22.37 -0.08 14.19
C ALA A 315 -22.70 -0.66 12.80
N ALA A 316 -21.78 -0.54 11.83
CA ALA A 316 -21.94 -1.17 10.53
C ALA A 316 -21.83 -2.69 10.61
N CYS A 317 -20.86 -3.22 11.36
CA CYS A 317 -20.70 -4.64 11.62
C CYS A 317 -21.94 -5.21 12.33
N ASP A 318 -22.48 -4.52 13.33
CA ASP A 318 -23.69 -4.93 14.05
C ASP A 318 -24.90 -4.98 13.12
N SER A 319 -25.01 -4.04 12.18
CA SER A 319 -26.05 -4.06 11.15
C SER A 319 -25.91 -5.29 10.23
N GLU A 320 -24.70 -5.58 9.75
CA GLU A 320 -24.44 -6.77 8.92
C GLU A 320 -24.77 -8.07 9.67
N ILE A 321 -24.45 -8.13 10.96
CA ILE A 321 -24.78 -9.27 11.82
C ILE A 321 -26.31 -9.45 11.93
N ILE A 322 -27.05 -8.36 12.15
CA ILE A 322 -28.52 -8.39 12.19
C ILE A 322 -29.10 -8.89 10.86
N ASP A 323 -28.55 -8.47 9.73
CA ASP A 323 -28.99 -8.94 8.41
C ASP A 323 -28.72 -10.44 8.22
N ILE A 324 -27.57 -10.94 8.67
CA ILE A 324 -27.26 -12.37 8.65
C ILE A 324 -28.26 -13.14 9.53
N TYR A 325 -28.61 -12.63 10.71
CA TYR A 325 -29.64 -13.23 11.55
C TYR A 325 -31.01 -13.24 10.87
N ASN A 326 -31.40 -12.17 10.18
CA ASN A 326 -32.64 -12.11 9.40
C ASN A 326 -32.65 -13.13 8.25
N VAL A 327 -31.53 -13.30 7.55
CA VAL A 327 -31.40 -14.33 6.51
C VAL A 327 -31.48 -15.73 7.13
N GLY A 328 -30.82 -15.95 8.26
CA GLY A 328 -30.84 -17.21 9.01
C GLY A 328 -32.23 -17.58 9.51
N THR A 329 -32.97 -16.64 10.10
CA THR A 329 -34.35 -16.86 10.56
C THR A 329 -35.29 -17.17 9.41
N ASN A 330 -35.16 -16.48 8.27
CA ASN A 330 -35.92 -16.78 7.06
C ASN A 330 -35.58 -18.17 6.50
N ALA A 331 -34.31 -18.57 6.52
CA ALA A 331 -33.90 -19.92 6.11
C ALA A 331 -34.48 -21.00 7.04
N LEU A 332 -34.43 -20.77 8.36
CA LEU A 332 -35.05 -21.66 9.36
C LEU A 332 -36.55 -21.76 9.16
N ARG A 333 -37.24 -20.63 8.93
CA ARG A 333 -38.67 -20.59 8.61
C ARG A 333 -38.99 -21.46 7.40
N ASN A 334 -38.25 -21.31 6.30
CA ASN A 334 -38.44 -22.11 5.08
C ASN A 334 -38.22 -23.61 5.34
N ILE A 335 -37.23 -23.99 6.16
CA ILE A 335 -36.97 -25.38 6.52
C ILE A 335 -38.13 -25.94 7.33
N PHE A 336 -38.62 -25.21 8.33
CA PHE A 336 -39.73 -25.66 9.18
C PHE A 336 -41.05 -25.78 8.41
N GLU A 337 -41.32 -24.85 7.49
CA GLU A 337 -42.44 -24.93 6.54
C GLU A 337 -42.32 -26.18 5.66
N SER A 338 -41.12 -26.50 5.16
CA SER A 338 -40.89 -27.70 4.33
C SER A 338 -40.98 -29.03 5.11
N ALA A 339 -40.73 -28.99 6.42
CA ALA A 339 -40.76 -30.15 7.32
C ALA A 339 -42.13 -30.38 7.99
N GLY A 340 -43.10 -29.48 7.77
CA GLY A 340 -44.47 -29.61 8.30
C GLY A 340 -44.60 -29.39 9.81
N LEU A 341 -43.69 -28.63 10.43
CA LEU A 341 -43.77 -28.26 11.84
C LEU A 341 -44.85 -27.18 12.07
N THR A 342 -45.55 -27.26 13.20
CA THR A 342 -46.62 -26.34 13.59
C THR A 342 -46.14 -24.90 13.68
N ALA A 343 -46.87 -23.98 13.03
CA ALA A 343 -46.57 -22.54 12.94
C ALA A 343 -46.24 -21.90 14.30
N ASP A 344 -46.95 -22.30 15.36
CA ASP A 344 -46.80 -21.72 16.71
C ASP A 344 -45.40 -21.95 17.33
N SER A 345 -44.77 -23.10 17.08
CA SER A 345 -43.43 -23.41 17.61
C SER A 345 -42.30 -22.68 16.87
N VAL A 346 -42.55 -22.33 15.61
CA VAL A 346 -41.61 -21.60 14.76
C VAL A 346 -41.60 -20.12 15.15
N GLU A 347 -42.79 -19.55 15.39
CA GLU A 347 -42.95 -18.16 15.80
C GLU A 347 -42.32 -17.92 17.18
N GLU A 348 -42.53 -18.80 18.17
CA GLU A 348 -41.89 -18.70 19.50
C GLU A 348 -40.35 -18.74 19.43
N THR A 349 -39.78 -19.54 18.54
CA THR A 349 -38.31 -19.65 18.38
C THR A 349 -37.72 -18.43 17.68
N ILE A 350 -38.47 -17.85 16.74
CA ILE A 350 -38.07 -16.60 16.06
C ILE A 350 -38.19 -15.41 17.02
N ASP A 351 -39.26 -15.34 17.81
CA ASP A 351 -39.47 -14.28 18.81
C ASP A 351 -38.38 -14.29 19.88
N ARG A 352 -38.02 -15.47 20.42
CA ARG A 352 -36.88 -15.59 21.35
C ARG A 352 -35.58 -15.10 20.76
N LEU A 353 -35.35 -15.33 19.46
CA LEU A 353 -34.14 -14.85 18.80
C LEU A 353 -34.16 -13.33 18.61
N GLN A 354 -35.33 -12.74 18.36
CA GLN A 354 -35.48 -11.28 18.29
C GLN A 354 -35.29 -10.59 19.65
N ASP A 355 -35.75 -11.19 20.74
CA ASP A 355 -35.55 -10.66 22.10
C ASP A 355 -34.06 -10.58 22.45
N VAL A 356 -33.28 -11.62 22.13
CA VAL A 356 -31.81 -11.62 22.32
C VAL A 356 -31.12 -10.51 21.51
N LEU A 357 -31.66 -10.14 20.34
CA LEU A 357 -31.13 -9.01 19.54
C LEU A 357 -31.46 -7.65 20.16
N ALA A 358 -32.58 -7.52 20.88
CA ALA A 358 -32.98 -6.28 21.54
C ALA A 358 -32.10 -6.01 22.78
N ASP A 359 -31.81 -7.04 23.57
CA ASP A 359 -31.00 -6.91 24.80
C ASP A 359 -29.57 -6.39 24.52
N GLN A 360 -28.95 -6.83 23.42
CA GLN A 360 -27.60 -6.38 23.06
C GLN A 360 -27.53 -4.87 22.72
N LYS A 361 -28.58 -4.31 22.10
CA LYS A 361 -28.64 -2.88 21.73
C LYS A 361 -28.87 -1.96 22.94
N GLU A 362 -29.50 -2.46 24.00
CA GLU A 362 -29.78 -1.66 25.20
C GLU A 362 -28.51 -1.50 26.08
N ILE A 363 -27.68 -2.54 26.16
CA ILE A 363 -26.44 -2.56 26.96
C ILE A 363 -25.42 -1.53 26.44
N ASP A 364 -25.23 -1.42 25.12
CA ASP A 364 -24.24 -0.51 24.52
C ASP A 364 -24.62 0.98 24.64
N ASN A 365 -25.91 1.29 24.86
CA ASN A 365 -26.37 2.65 25.08
C ASN A 365 -26.25 3.10 26.53
N ALA A 366 -26.28 2.17 27.49
CA ALA A 366 -26.09 2.48 28.91
C ALA A 366 -24.64 2.90 29.26
N ILE A 367 -23.66 2.46 28.47
CA ILE A 367 -22.23 2.79 28.66
C ILE A 367 -21.88 4.23 28.18
N LYS A 368 -22.70 4.82 27.29
CA LYS A 368 -22.42 6.14 26.68
C LYS A 368 -22.75 7.35 27.56
N SER A 369 -23.47 7.18 28.67
CA SER A 369 -23.85 8.28 29.58
C SER A 369 -22.85 8.56 30.71
N GLY A 370 -21.70 7.87 30.75
CA GLY A 370 -20.74 7.95 31.87
C GLY A 370 -19.55 8.90 31.69
N ALA A 371 -19.39 9.55 30.54
CA ALA A 371 -18.15 10.26 30.18
C ALA A 371 -18.33 11.78 30.12
N ASP A 372 -18.65 12.41 31.26
CA ASP A 372 -18.57 13.86 31.42
C ASP A 372 -17.87 14.18 32.76
N SER A 373 -16.58 14.50 32.71
CA SER A 373 -15.88 15.38 33.66
C SER A 373 -14.38 15.42 33.38
N LEU A 374 -13.92 16.42 32.62
CA LEU A 374 -12.53 16.89 32.73
C LEU A 374 -12.52 18.41 32.80
N SER A 375 -12.30 18.89 34.02
CA SER A 375 -12.08 20.29 34.36
C SER A 375 -10.61 20.64 34.15
N ASP A 376 -10.34 21.56 33.23
CA ASP A 376 -8.99 22.03 32.94
C ASP A 376 -8.55 23.04 34.00
N LYS A 377 -7.61 22.62 34.86
CA LYS A 377 -6.93 23.45 35.85
C LYS A 377 -5.90 24.32 35.12
N THR A 378 -6.05 25.64 35.22
CA THR A 378 -5.02 26.59 34.79
C THR A 378 -3.79 26.48 35.69
N ILE A 379 -2.71 25.91 35.14
CA ILE A 379 -1.40 25.75 35.77
C ILE A 379 -0.67 27.10 35.85
N ASP A 380 -0.15 27.42 37.04
CA ASP A 380 0.74 28.56 37.30
C ASP A 380 2.13 28.26 36.71
N THR A 381 2.49 28.96 35.63
CA THR A 381 3.53 28.51 34.68
C THR A 381 4.95 28.99 35.02
N ASP A 382 5.13 30.04 35.80
CA ASP A 382 6.44 30.72 35.88
C ASP A 382 7.39 30.11 36.93
N SER A 383 6.85 29.63 38.05
CA SER A 383 7.61 28.95 39.12
C SER A 383 8.06 27.54 38.70
N GLU A 384 7.20 26.83 37.96
CA GLU A 384 7.49 25.48 37.47
C GLU A 384 8.58 25.47 36.38
N LEU A 385 8.59 26.50 35.51
CA LEU A 385 9.62 26.66 34.48
C LEU A 385 11.01 26.99 35.05
N GLU A 386 11.09 27.67 36.19
CA GLU A 386 12.38 27.92 36.87
C GLU A 386 12.95 26.64 37.45
N LYS A 387 12.10 25.79 38.05
CA LYS A 387 12.49 24.48 38.56
C LYS A 387 12.98 23.54 37.46
N GLU A 388 12.29 23.48 36.31
CA GLU A 388 12.70 22.66 35.16
C GLU A 388 14.06 23.13 34.60
N LEU A 389 14.29 24.44 34.53
CA LEU A 389 15.58 24.98 34.08
C LEU A 389 16.72 24.63 35.05
N GLU A 390 16.45 24.66 36.36
CA GLU A 390 17.43 24.27 37.38
C GLU A 390 17.78 22.78 37.31
N GLU A 391 16.79 21.92 37.05
CA GLU A 391 16.99 20.48 36.84
C GLU A 391 17.85 20.20 35.60
N LEU A 392 17.55 20.82 34.45
CA LEU A 392 18.35 20.64 33.23
C LEU A 392 19.79 21.17 33.37
N LEU A 393 20.00 22.22 34.18
CA LEU A 393 21.34 22.73 34.49
C LEU A 393 22.09 21.79 35.44
N ALA A 394 21.40 21.13 36.37
CA ALA A 394 21.98 20.14 37.26
C ALA A 394 22.46 18.91 36.48
N ASP A 395 21.64 18.41 35.55
CA ASP A 395 21.99 17.29 34.66
C ASP A 395 23.20 17.59 33.77
N GLU A 396 23.33 18.82 33.26
CA GLU A 396 24.51 19.24 32.48
C GLU A 396 25.78 19.31 33.34
N ASN A 397 25.66 19.71 34.61
CA ASN A 397 26.79 19.73 35.54
C ASN A 397 27.21 18.31 35.92
N ILE A 398 26.26 17.40 36.15
CA ILE A 398 26.52 15.98 36.43
C ILE A 398 27.21 15.32 35.22
N THR A 399 26.75 15.56 33.99
CA THR A 399 27.41 15.02 32.78
C THR A 399 28.81 15.59 32.56
N LYS A 400 29.05 16.88 32.83
CA LYS A 400 30.39 17.48 32.81
C LYS A 400 31.29 16.95 33.93
N GLU A 401 30.74 16.68 35.10
CA GLU A 401 31.45 16.12 36.25
C GLU A 401 31.80 14.65 35.99
N PHE A 402 30.90 13.87 35.37
CA PHE A 402 31.17 12.49 34.94
C PHE A 402 32.26 12.42 33.85
N GLN A 403 32.24 13.33 32.87
CA GLN A 403 33.31 13.46 31.87
C GLN A 403 34.64 13.90 32.48
N LYS A 404 34.62 14.81 33.46
CA LYS A 404 35.83 15.20 34.21
C LYS A 404 36.38 14.06 35.04
N LEU A 405 35.53 13.31 35.72
CA LEU A 405 35.91 12.14 36.51
C LEU A 405 36.49 11.04 35.61
N GLN A 406 35.94 10.79 34.41
CA GLN A 406 36.55 9.88 33.43
C GLN A 406 37.94 10.36 32.96
N LEU A 407 38.12 11.67 32.74
CA LEU A 407 39.40 12.28 32.36
C LEU A 407 40.42 12.36 33.50
N GLU A 408 39.97 12.36 34.76
CA GLU A 408 40.83 12.30 35.95
C GLU A 408 41.20 10.85 36.29
N PHE A 409 40.28 9.89 36.12
CA PHE A 409 40.56 8.45 36.29
C PHE A 409 41.64 7.95 35.33
N SER A 410 41.73 8.55 34.13
CA SER A 410 42.77 8.27 33.14
C SER A 410 44.11 9.00 33.39
N LYS A 411 44.22 9.82 34.45
CA LYS A 411 45.43 10.56 34.83
C LYS A 411 46.10 10.09 36.13
N ILE A 412 45.57 9.08 36.82
CA ILE A 412 46.13 8.54 38.08
C ILE A 412 47.22 7.50 37.75
N PRO A 413 48.52 7.72 38.06
CA PRO A 413 49.62 6.82 37.65
C PRO A 413 49.83 5.57 38.53
N GLN A 414 48.85 5.10 39.30
CA GLN A 414 49.09 4.07 40.34
C GLN A 414 48.32 2.76 40.20
N LEU A 415 47.71 2.47 39.05
CA LEU A 415 47.17 1.12 38.77
C LEU A 415 48.00 0.34 37.74
N SER A 416 49.32 0.56 37.71
CA SER A 416 50.26 -0.22 36.88
C SER A 416 51.02 -1.29 37.67
N GLN A 417 50.79 -1.42 38.98
CA GLN A 417 51.48 -2.40 39.84
C GLN A 417 50.59 -3.51 40.40
N LEU A 418 49.30 -3.55 40.03
CA LEU A 418 48.41 -4.69 40.29
C LEU A 418 48.13 -5.52 39.02
N SER A 419 48.61 -5.11 37.84
CA SER A 419 48.38 -5.81 36.57
C SER A 419 49.43 -6.88 36.22
N GLU A 420 50.44 -7.10 37.06
CA GLU A 420 51.40 -8.20 36.87
C GLU A 420 51.05 -9.47 37.66
N ASN A 421 50.14 -9.40 38.64
CA ASN A 421 49.69 -10.59 39.37
C ASN A 421 48.37 -11.20 38.83
N ASN A 422 47.60 -10.49 37.99
CA ASN A 422 46.34 -11.01 37.42
C ASN A 422 46.49 -11.65 36.03
N LYS A 423 47.70 -11.69 35.44
CA LYS A 423 47.95 -12.43 34.19
C LYS A 423 47.99 -13.95 34.35
N GLY A 424 47.92 -14.45 35.59
CA GLY A 424 47.76 -15.87 35.89
C GLY A 424 46.29 -16.31 35.87
N GLU A 425 45.40 -15.50 36.43
CA GLU A 425 43.97 -15.85 36.57
C GLU A 425 43.17 -15.62 35.28
N GLU A 426 43.55 -14.64 34.44
CA GLU A 426 42.91 -14.46 33.11
C GLU A 426 43.15 -15.64 32.16
N ARG A 427 44.22 -16.42 32.33
CA ARG A 427 44.48 -17.62 31.51
C ARG A 427 43.77 -18.88 32.00
N GLU A 428 43.33 -18.91 33.25
CA GLU A 428 42.50 -20.00 33.77
C GLU A 428 41.03 -19.78 33.40
N LEU A 429 40.55 -18.52 33.39
CA LEU A 429 39.21 -18.18 32.95
C LEU A 429 39.03 -18.26 31.42
N GLU A 430 40.01 -17.86 30.61
CA GLU A 430 39.94 -18.05 29.15
C GLU A 430 39.97 -19.54 28.75
N ASN A 431 40.58 -20.42 29.54
CA ASN A 431 40.54 -21.87 29.25
C ASN A 431 39.19 -22.49 29.69
N GLU A 432 38.59 -22.05 30.79
CA GLU A 432 37.24 -22.50 31.19
C GLU A 432 36.15 -21.96 30.25
N GLU A 433 36.28 -20.76 29.70
CA GLU A 433 35.32 -20.19 28.74
C GLU A 433 35.40 -20.88 27.36
N ASN A 434 36.61 -21.26 26.92
CA ASN A 434 36.80 -22.08 25.71
C ASN A 434 36.34 -23.54 25.87
N ASP A 435 36.38 -24.10 27.08
CA ASP A 435 35.85 -25.45 27.38
C ASP A 435 34.31 -25.46 27.50
N LEU A 436 33.70 -24.30 27.82
CA LEU A 436 32.24 -24.12 27.82
C LEU A 436 31.69 -23.86 26.41
N GLU A 437 32.36 -23.04 25.59
CA GLU A 437 31.96 -22.82 24.18
C GLU A 437 32.12 -24.08 23.30
N ASN A 438 33.07 -24.97 23.61
CA ASN A 438 33.17 -26.26 22.90
C ASN A 438 32.07 -27.25 23.31
N ASN A 439 31.58 -27.22 24.56
CA ASN A 439 30.46 -28.06 25.00
C ASN A 439 29.11 -27.58 24.45
N GLU A 440 28.88 -26.26 24.35
CA GLU A 440 27.65 -25.73 23.75
C GLU A 440 27.57 -25.99 22.23
N ASN A 441 28.70 -26.09 21.53
CA ASN A 441 28.73 -26.46 20.12
C ASN A 441 28.47 -27.97 19.90
N GLU A 442 28.86 -28.85 20.84
CA GLU A 442 28.53 -30.28 20.77
C GLU A 442 27.06 -30.59 21.12
N GLU A 443 26.42 -29.82 22.01
CA GLU A 443 24.96 -29.94 22.28
C GLU A 443 24.10 -29.43 21.11
N ASN A 444 24.51 -28.35 20.44
CA ASN A 444 23.79 -27.82 19.27
C ASN A 444 23.91 -28.72 18.01
N ASP A 445 24.97 -29.51 17.89
CA ASP A 445 25.12 -30.49 16.80
C ASP A 445 24.31 -31.78 17.05
N LEU A 446 23.96 -32.10 18.30
CA LEU A 446 23.06 -33.22 18.62
C LEU A 446 21.58 -32.84 18.41
N GLU A 447 21.17 -31.62 18.76
CA GLU A 447 19.79 -31.16 18.58
C GLU A 447 19.39 -30.96 17.10
N ASN A 448 20.33 -30.58 16.23
CA ASN A 448 20.07 -30.43 14.80
C ASN A 448 19.97 -31.78 14.04
N ASN A 449 20.67 -32.82 14.52
CA ASN A 449 20.57 -34.16 13.92
C ASN A 449 19.24 -34.85 14.27
N ASP A 450 18.70 -34.63 15.48
CA ASP A 450 17.38 -35.15 15.88
C ASP A 450 16.22 -34.48 15.14
N LEU A 451 16.37 -33.24 14.68
CA LEU A 451 15.37 -32.53 13.88
C LEU A 451 15.35 -33.01 12.42
N GLU A 452 16.50 -33.29 11.81
CA GLU A 452 16.57 -33.84 10.45
C GLU A 452 16.07 -35.30 10.36
N GLU A 453 16.30 -36.13 11.39
CA GLU A 453 15.84 -37.52 11.41
C GLU A 453 14.31 -37.64 11.54
N ASN A 454 13.69 -36.74 12.33
CA ASN A 454 12.24 -36.65 12.49
C ASN A 454 11.51 -36.15 11.23
N ASP A 455 12.13 -35.25 10.45
CA ASP A 455 11.56 -34.75 9.19
C ASP A 455 11.67 -35.77 8.04
N LEU A 456 12.70 -36.62 8.06
CA LEU A 456 12.85 -37.76 7.15
C LEU A 456 11.87 -38.91 7.45
N GLU A 457 11.57 -39.19 8.72
CA GLU A 457 10.54 -40.16 9.09
C GLU A 457 9.12 -39.67 8.79
N ASN A 458 8.82 -38.39 9.01
CA ASN A 458 7.52 -37.80 8.68
C ASN A 458 7.25 -37.77 7.17
N ASN A 459 8.27 -37.52 6.35
CA ASN A 459 8.12 -37.57 4.89
C ASN A 459 7.95 -39.00 4.36
N LYS A 460 8.69 -39.99 4.88
CA LYS A 460 8.49 -41.42 4.54
C LYS A 460 7.13 -41.97 4.99
N SER A 461 6.54 -41.38 6.03
CA SER A 461 5.20 -41.70 6.53
C SER A 461 4.10 -41.11 5.64
N LYS A 462 4.30 -39.89 5.14
CA LYS A 462 3.40 -39.24 4.17
C LYS A 462 3.41 -39.92 2.81
N GLU A 463 4.56 -40.38 2.32
CA GLU A 463 4.66 -41.11 1.05
C GLU A 463 3.99 -42.50 1.12
N ARG A 464 4.17 -43.25 2.22
CA ARG A 464 3.47 -44.53 2.43
C ARG A 464 1.95 -44.39 2.52
N ASN A 465 1.45 -43.30 3.09
CA ASN A 465 0.02 -43.01 3.14
C ASN A 465 -0.54 -42.60 1.75
N LEU A 466 0.26 -41.94 0.92
CA LEU A 466 -0.13 -41.55 -0.44
C LEU A 466 -0.18 -42.76 -1.41
N GLU A 467 0.75 -43.72 -1.27
CA GLU A 467 0.73 -44.98 -2.02
C GLU A 467 -0.41 -45.91 -1.60
N ASN A 468 -0.73 -45.99 -0.30
CA ASN A 468 -1.86 -46.77 0.20
C ASN A 468 -3.22 -46.20 -0.25
N ASN A 469 -3.36 -44.88 -0.38
CA ASN A 469 -4.57 -44.27 -0.94
C ASN A 469 -4.70 -44.50 -2.45
N LYS A 470 -3.59 -44.44 -3.21
CA LYS A 470 -3.60 -44.75 -4.65
C LYS A 470 -3.91 -46.23 -4.94
N ASN A 471 -3.54 -47.15 -4.05
CA ASN A 471 -3.88 -48.57 -4.19
C ASN A 471 -5.34 -48.86 -3.81
N LYS A 472 -5.91 -48.15 -2.83
CA LYS A 472 -7.36 -48.24 -2.51
C LYS A 472 -8.26 -47.72 -3.62
N GLU A 473 -7.84 -46.68 -4.36
CA GLU A 473 -8.60 -46.16 -5.50
C GLU A 473 -8.53 -47.10 -6.73
N ARG A 474 -7.51 -47.95 -6.84
CA ARG A 474 -7.40 -48.94 -7.93
C ARG A 474 -8.22 -50.21 -7.70
N GLU A 475 -8.62 -50.52 -6.47
CA GLU A 475 -9.48 -51.66 -6.13
C GLU A 475 -10.99 -51.36 -6.23
N GLN A 476 -11.39 -50.10 -6.48
CA GLN A 476 -12.78 -49.72 -6.73
C GLN A 476 -13.02 -49.35 -8.21
N VAL A 477 -12.84 -50.32 -9.10
CA VAL A 477 -13.41 -50.25 -10.46
C VAL A 477 -14.38 -51.42 -10.62
N PRO A 478 -15.70 -51.19 -10.78
CA PRO A 478 -16.64 -52.27 -11.04
C PRO A 478 -16.37 -52.86 -12.44
N MET A 479 -16.12 -54.16 -12.45
CA MET A 479 -15.94 -55.01 -13.62
C MET A 479 -17.24 -55.00 -14.45
N ALA A 480 -17.22 -54.33 -15.61
CA ALA A 480 -18.30 -54.45 -16.59
C ALA A 480 -18.23 -55.84 -17.24
N VAL A 481 -19.21 -56.68 -16.93
CA VAL A 481 -19.48 -57.95 -17.61
C VAL A 481 -20.25 -57.66 -18.90
N PHE A 482 -19.83 -58.39 -19.95
CA PHE A 482 -20.34 -58.48 -21.34
C PHE A 482 -21.80 -58.11 -21.62
#